data_AF-A0A093ZHE3-F1
#
_entry.id   AF-A0A093ZHE3-F1
#
_cell.length_a   1.000
_cell.length_b   1.000
_cell.length_c   1.000
_cell.angle_alpha   90.00
_cell.angle_beta   90.00
_cell.angle_gamma   90.00
#
_symmetry.space_group_name_H-M   'P 1'
#
loop_
_entity.id
_entity.type
_entity.pdbx_description
1 polymer ?
#
loop_
_entity_poly.entity_id
_entity_poly.type
_entity_poly.pdbx_seq_one_letter_code
_entity_poly.pdbx_strand_id
1 'polypeptide(L)'
;MVNTCHAAGVKVIADTVINHMSAGSGTGTGGSSYTKYNYPGLYSSGDFDDCTSAVSNYADRYNVQHCELVGLADLDTNEEYPRKAIAAYIDDLISLGVDGFRIDGAKHIATEDLANIKSRLANPAAYWKQEVIYGAGEAVQPTEYTGNGDVQEFRYAYDLKRVFNNEKLAYLKNFGEGWGYMSSSVAAVFVDNHDTERNGATLNYKDNAKYTLANVFMLAYPYGATDINSGYEFSDVDAGPPSNGAVTACWQDGWKCQHAWQEIKSMVAFRNAVRGEAVTNWWDNGSNAIGFGRGSKGYVAINHESGSITQTFQTSLPAGTYCNVQNNTPVTVNSSGQFSATLASDTALAIYAGKTSC
;
A
#
# COMPACT_ATOMS: atom_id res chain seq x y z
N MET A 1 -18.91 9.83 -8.98
CA MET A 1 -17.64 9.09 -9.04
C MET A 1 -17.86 7.59 -8.84
N VAL A 2 -18.35 7.14 -7.67
CA VAL A 2 -18.55 5.72 -7.34
C VAL A 2 -19.27 4.92 -8.43
N ASN A 3 -20.47 5.34 -8.84
CA ASN A 3 -21.22 4.66 -9.91
C ASN A 3 -20.44 4.52 -11.23
N THR A 4 -19.60 5.51 -11.57
CA THR A 4 -18.76 5.46 -12.78
C THR A 4 -17.64 4.43 -12.64
N CYS A 5 -16.99 4.37 -11.47
CA CYS A 5 -15.99 3.35 -11.17
C CYS A 5 -16.59 1.94 -11.22
N HIS A 6 -17.74 1.73 -10.58
CA HIS A 6 -18.44 0.44 -10.59
C HIS A 6 -18.86 0.00 -11.98
N ALA A 7 -19.34 0.92 -12.83
CA ALA A 7 -19.66 0.62 -14.23
C ALA A 7 -18.42 0.15 -15.04
N ALA A 8 -17.21 0.55 -14.61
CA ALA A 8 -15.94 0.09 -15.16
C ALA A 8 -15.36 -1.15 -14.43
N GLY A 9 -16.07 -1.72 -13.45
CA GLY A 9 -15.62 -2.85 -12.64
C GLY A 9 -14.56 -2.50 -11.60
N VAL A 10 -14.42 -1.22 -11.24
CA VAL A 10 -13.45 -0.71 -10.25
C VAL A 10 -14.15 -0.39 -8.94
N LYS A 11 -13.71 -1.02 -7.86
CA LYS A 11 -14.17 -0.73 -6.49
C LYS A 11 -13.57 0.55 -5.94
N VAL A 12 -14.24 1.17 -4.97
CA VAL A 12 -13.81 2.40 -4.30
C VAL A 12 -13.58 2.13 -2.83
N ILE A 13 -12.38 2.45 -2.35
CA ILE A 13 -12.01 2.41 -0.93
C ILE A 13 -11.87 3.86 -0.45
N ALA A 14 -12.59 4.24 0.60
CA ALA A 14 -12.49 5.58 1.18
C ALA A 14 -11.40 5.62 2.26
N ASP A 15 -10.68 6.73 2.35
CA ASP A 15 -9.82 7.03 3.50
C ASP A 15 -10.69 7.65 4.60
N THR A 16 -10.72 7.03 5.79
CA THR A 16 -11.56 7.44 6.90
C THR A 16 -10.70 7.85 8.08
N VAL A 17 -10.69 9.15 8.35
CA VAL A 17 -10.04 9.78 9.50
C VAL A 17 -11.01 9.80 10.66
N ILE A 18 -10.88 8.80 11.54
CA ILE A 18 -11.84 8.53 12.64
C ILE A 18 -11.21 8.53 14.03
N ASN A 19 -9.89 8.74 14.12
CA ASN A 19 -9.18 8.85 15.39
C ASN A 19 -9.38 10.23 16.04
N HIS A 20 -9.29 11.28 15.23
CA HIS A 20 -9.13 12.63 15.74
C HIS A 20 -9.93 13.64 14.91
N MET A 21 -10.00 14.85 15.45
CA MET A 21 -10.43 16.05 14.74
C MET A 21 -9.26 17.04 14.62
N SER A 22 -9.53 18.32 14.39
CA SER A 22 -8.48 19.33 14.15
C SER A 22 -7.69 19.73 15.41
N ALA A 23 -6.46 20.21 15.23
CA ALA A 23 -5.62 20.78 16.29
C ALA A 23 -5.94 22.25 16.62
N GLY A 24 -6.96 22.86 16.00
CA GLY A 24 -7.15 24.31 16.01
C GLY A 24 -8.59 24.77 15.79
N SER A 25 -8.77 25.94 15.21
CA SER A 25 -10.09 26.52 14.93
C SER A 25 -10.17 27.08 13.53
N GLY A 26 -11.34 27.00 12.90
CA GLY A 26 -11.54 27.53 11.56
C GLY A 26 -12.88 27.16 10.96
N THR A 27 -12.90 27.13 9.63
CA THR A 27 -14.05 26.72 8.82
C THR A 27 -13.62 25.58 7.90
N GLY A 28 -14.32 24.45 7.96
CA GLY A 28 -14.07 23.30 7.10
C GLY A 28 -14.48 23.55 5.65
N THR A 29 -14.07 22.67 4.74
CA THR A 29 -14.35 22.78 3.29
C THR A 29 -15.84 22.73 2.96
N GLY A 30 -16.66 22.12 3.82
CA GLY A 30 -18.13 22.14 3.75
C GLY A 30 -18.81 23.35 4.42
N GLY A 31 -18.05 24.34 4.89
CA GLY A 31 -18.58 25.56 5.53
C GLY A 31 -18.88 25.45 7.03
N SER A 32 -18.65 24.29 7.64
CA SER A 32 -18.85 24.09 9.10
C SER A 32 -17.76 24.80 9.90
N SER A 33 -18.12 25.54 10.94
CA SER A 33 -17.15 26.11 11.88
C SER A 33 -16.67 25.05 12.87
N TYR A 34 -15.46 25.22 13.40
CA TYR A 34 -14.92 24.37 14.45
C TYR A 34 -13.94 25.13 15.36
N THR A 35 -13.83 24.66 16.60
CA THR A 35 -12.66 24.86 17.46
C THR A 35 -12.11 23.51 17.88
N LYS A 36 -10.97 23.48 18.58
CA LYS A 36 -10.19 22.26 18.82
C LYS A 36 -11.06 21.11 19.34
N TYR A 37 -11.93 21.38 20.32
CA TYR A 37 -12.82 20.39 20.95
C TYR A 37 -14.31 20.70 20.77
N ASN A 38 -14.69 21.54 19.81
CA ASN A 38 -16.09 21.86 19.58
C ASN A 38 -16.40 21.98 18.09
N TYR A 39 -17.24 21.06 17.63
CA TYR A 39 -17.69 20.89 16.25
C TYR A 39 -19.22 20.96 16.28
N PRO A 40 -19.82 22.17 16.18
CA PRO A 40 -21.24 22.39 16.43
C PRO A 40 -22.14 21.42 15.66
N GLY A 41 -22.97 20.68 16.40
CA GLY A 41 -23.89 19.68 15.83
C GLY A 41 -23.29 18.30 15.62
N LEU A 42 -21.99 18.10 15.90
CA LEU A 42 -21.30 16.82 15.74
C LEU A 42 -20.52 16.38 16.98
N TYR A 43 -19.61 17.18 17.53
CA TYR A 43 -18.81 16.81 18.71
C TYR A 43 -18.62 18.00 19.65
N SER A 44 -18.52 17.72 20.94
CA SER A 44 -18.28 18.66 22.03
C SER A 44 -17.12 18.17 22.89
N SER A 45 -16.66 18.96 23.86
CA SER A 45 -15.47 18.62 24.64
C SER A 45 -15.57 17.32 25.43
N GLY A 46 -16.77 16.81 25.70
CA GLY A 46 -16.97 15.52 26.37
C GLY A 46 -16.80 14.31 25.45
N ASP A 47 -16.72 14.52 24.14
CA ASP A 47 -16.59 13.46 23.12
C ASP A 47 -15.11 13.19 22.76
N PHE A 48 -14.17 13.80 23.49
CA PHE A 48 -12.72 13.70 23.30
C PHE A 48 -12.05 13.18 24.57
N ASP A 49 -10.93 12.48 24.41
CA ASP A 49 -10.15 11.97 25.54
C ASP A 49 -9.62 13.09 26.44
N ASP A 50 -9.40 12.75 27.71
CA ASP A 50 -8.98 13.71 28.73
C ASP A 50 -7.46 14.03 28.67
N CYS A 51 -6.66 13.19 28.03
CA CYS A 51 -5.23 13.44 27.84
C CYS A 51 -4.96 14.40 26.66
N THR A 52 -5.08 15.71 26.92
CA THR A 52 -4.83 16.74 25.89
C THR A 52 -3.33 17.03 25.64
N SER A 53 -2.44 16.11 26.00
CA SER A 53 -0.99 16.24 25.78
C SER A 53 -0.61 15.53 24.48
N ALA A 54 0.49 15.94 23.84
CA ALA A 54 0.97 15.23 22.67
C ALA A 54 1.46 13.81 23.04
N VAL A 55 1.18 12.83 22.17
CA VAL A 55 1.82 11.51 22.22
C VAL A 55 3.34 11.69 22.25
N SER A 56 4.00 11.10 23.24
CA SER A 56 5.44 11.24 23.47
C SER A 56 6.14 9.97 23.93
N ASN A 57 5.40 8.91 24.26
CA ASN A 57 5.94 7.63 24.71
C ASN A 57 5.21 6.46 24.06
N TYR A 58 5.75 5.95 22.95
CA TYR A 58 5.18 4.80 22.24
C TYR A 58 5.31 3.46 22.98
N ALA A 59 6.06 3.41 24.10
CA ALA A 59 6.10 2.25 25.00
C ALA A 59 4.97 2.27 26.06
N ASP A 60 4.14 3.32 26.08
CA ASP A 60 2.96 3.43 26.93
C ASP A 60 1.69 3.42 26.07
N ARG A 61 0.90 2.36 26.19
CA ARG A 61 -0.34 2.19 25.43
C ARG A 61 -1.34 3.31 25.68
N TYR A 62 -1.51 3.74 26.93
CA TYR A 62 -2.45 4.80 27.25
C TYR A 62 -2.01 6.10 26.56
N ASN A 63 -0.71 6.41 26.60
CA ASN A 63 -0.18 7.57 25.89
C ASN A 63 -0.36 7.50 24.37
N VAL A 64 -0.31 6.32 23.76
CA VAL A 64 -0.50 6.16 22.31
C VAL A 64 -1.97 6.29 21.90
N GLN A 65 -2.90 5.83 22.73
CA GLN A 65 -4.31 5.61 22.33
C GLN A 65 -5.34 6.56 22.97
N HIS A 66 -4.91 7.44 23.89
CA HIS A 66 -5.81 8.41 24.55
C HIS A 66 -5.25 9.84 24.53
N CYS A 67 -4.01 10.02 24.04
CA CYS A 67 -3.37 11.33 23.99
C CYS A 67 -3.24 11.81 22.54
N GLU A 68 -3.15 13.12 22.37
CA GLU A 68 -3.25 13.76 21.06
C GLU A 68 -2.07 13.47 20.13
N LEU A 69 -2.30 12.79 19.02
CA LEU A 69 -1.31 12.67 17.95
C LEU A 69 -1.01 14.05 17.38
N VAL A 70 0.22 14.55 17.57
CA VAL A 70 0.69 15.88 17.12
C VAL A 70 -0.26 17.05 17.46
N GLY A 71 -1.02 16.92 18.54
CA GLY A 71 -1.96 17.95 19.01
C GLY A 71 -3.35 17.91 18.36
N LEU A 72 -3.65 16.87 17.57
CA LEU A 72 -4.98 16.62 17.00
C LEU A 72 -5.93 16.17 18.13
N ALA A 73 -7.11 16.77 18.21
CA ALA A 73 -8.08 16.46 19.26
C ALA A 73 -8.56 15.00 19.14
N ASP A 74 -8.22 14.17 20.12
CA ASP A 74 -8.39 12.72 20.11
C ASP A 74 -9.82 12.34 20.53
N LEU A 75 -10.56 11.65 19.65
CA LEU A 75 -11.95 11.27 19.93
C LEU A 75 -11.97 10.13 20.95
N ASP A 76 -12.82 10.25 21.98
CA ASP A 76 -12.99 9.17 22.96
C ASP A 76 -13.83 8.03 22.34
N THR A 77 -13.15 7.17 21.59
CA THR A 77 -13.79 6.03 20.92
C THR A 77 -14.20 4.92 21.88
N ASN A 78 -13.95 5.05 23.18
CA ASN A 78 -14.49 4.15 24.20
C ASN A 78 -15.97 4.48 24.51
N GLU A 79 -16.41 5.71 24.20
CA GLU A 79 -17.75 6.20 24.49
C GLU A 79 -18.80 5.85 23.41
N GLU A 80 -20.07 5.85 23.82
CA GLU A 80 -21.18 5.44 22.96
C GLU A 80 -21.45 6.44 21.83
N TYR A 81 -21.29 7.74 22.09
CA TYR A 81 -21.61 8.77 21.10
C TYR A 81 -20.59 8.85 19.97
N PRO A 82 -19.26 8.96 20.21
CA PRO A 82 -18.25 8.89 19.15
C PRO A 82 -18.36 7.64 18.29
N ARG A 83 -18.53 6.45 18.89
CA ARG A 83 -18.72 5.20 18.13
C ARG A 83 -19.93 5.24 17.20
N LYS A 84 -21.06 5.80 17.64
CA LYS A 84 -22.26 5.95 16.80
C LYS A 84 -22.05 6.96 15.68
N ALA A 85 -21.45 8.10 15.99
CA ALA A 85 -21.19 9.15 15.01
C ALA A 85 -20.25 8.65 13.91
N ILE A 86 -19.18 7.94 14.28
CA ILE A 86 -18.25 7.29 13.33
C ILE A 86 -18.98 6.23 12.49
N ALA A 87 -19.75 5.34 13.11
CA ALA A 87 -20.49 4.31 12.38
C ALA A 87 -21.50 4.92 11.39
N ALA A 88 -22.21 5.98 11.78
CA ALA A 88 -23.15 6.69 10.91
C ALA A 88 -22.45 7.37 9.73
N TYR A 89 -21.26 7.95 9.93
CA TYR A 89 -20.43 8.49 8.86
C TYR A 89 -19.98 7.41 7.86
N ILE A 90 -19.49 6.27 8.36
CA ILE A 90 -19.08 5.16 7.50
C ILE A 90 -20.28 4.58 6.76
N ASP A 91 -21.45 4.46 7.40
CA ASP A 91 -22.69 4.00 6.75
C ASP A 91 -23.19 4.96 5.68
N ASP A 92 -23.01 6.27 5.85
CA ASP A 92 -23.28 7.25 4.80
C ASP A 92 -22.41 6.98 3.56
N LEU A 93 -21.11 6.72 3.74
CA LEU A 93 -20.21 6.33 2.65
C LEU A 93 -20.62 5.00 2.00
N ILE A 94 -21.05 4.01 2.78
CA ILE A 94 -21.60 2.75 2.26
C ILE A 94 -22.84 3.02 1.41
N SER A 95 -23.73 3.92 1.86
CA SER A 95 -24.94 4.29 1.12
C SER A 95 -24.64 4.96 -0.22
N LEU A 96 -23.50 5.66 -0.31
CA LEU A 96 -22.96 6.24 -1.55
C LEU A 96 -22.26 5.21 -2.45
N GLY A 97 -22.13 3.96 -1.99
CA GLY A 97 -21.58 2.81 -2.72
C GLY A 97 -20.09 2.55 -2.49
N VAL A 98 -19.48 3.11 -1.45
CA VAL A 98 -18.08 2.78 -1.10
C VAL A 98 -17.97 1.30 -0.71
N ASP A 99 -16.94 0.61 -1.21
CA ASP A 99 -16.74 -0.84 -1.06
C ASP A 99 -15.93 -1.24 0.17
N GLY A 100 -15.20 -0.28 0.76
CA GLY A 100 -14.35 -0.52 1.92
C GLY A 100 -13.60 0.73 2.36
N PHE A 101 -12.75 0.58 3.38
CA PHE A 101 -12.19 1.69 4.14
C PHE A 101 -10.71 1.49 4.45
N ARG A 102 -9.91 2.53 4.25
CA ARG A 102 -8.59 2.68 4.87
C ARG A 102 -8.80 3.45 6.17
N ILE A 103 -8.48 2.82 7.30
CA ILE A 103 -8.64 3.42 8.63
C ILE A 103 -7.34 4.15 8.97
N ASP A 104 -7.39 5.47 8.91
CA ASP A 104 -6.29 6.37 9.28
C ASP A 104 -5.98 6.28 10.78
N GLY A 105 -4.70 6.34 11.13
CA GLY A 105 -4.28 6.43 12.52
C GLY A 105 -4.75 5.28 13.41
N ALA A 106 -5.06 4.10 12.84
CA ALA A 106 -5.68 3.00 13.58
C ALA A 106 -4.87 2.55 14.81
N LYS A 107 -3.54 2.70 14.82
CA LYS A 107 -2.69 2.49 16.01
C LYS A 107 -3.19 3.26 17.24
N HIS A 108 -3.68 4.48 17.03
CA HIS A 108 -4.11 5.41 18.05
C HIS A 108 -5.54 5.14 18.54
N ILE A 109 -6.22 4.16 17.97
CA ILE A 109 -7.54 3.69 18.43
C ILE A 109 -7.38 2.28 19.02
N ALA A 110 -8.02 1.98 20.15
CA ALA A 110 -8.02 0.62 20.67
C ALA A 110 -8.66 -0.36 19.67
N THR A 111 -8.08 -1.56 19.52
CA THR A 111 -8.56 -2.55 18.54
C THR A 111 -9.99 -3.00 18.84
N GLU A 112 -10.38 -3.03 20.12
CA GLU A 112 -11.73 -3.34 20.57
C GLU A 112 -12.74 -2.24 20.20
N ASP A 113 -12.32 -0.97 20.18
CA ASP A 113 -13.18 0.15 19.81
C ASP A 113 -13.43 0.16 18.30
N LEU A 114 -12.40 -0.12 17.51
CA LEU A 114 -12.52 -0.38 16.08
C LEU A 114 -13.44 -1.57 15.78
N ALA A 115 -13.31 -2.66 16.52
CA ALA A 115 -14.20 -3.82 16.40
C ALA A 115 -15.65 -3.45 16.72
N ASN A 116 -15.85 -2.64 17.76
CA ASN A 116 -17.17 -2.15 18.15
C ASN A 116 -17.80 -1.29 17.05
N ILE A 117 -17.08 -0.29 16.55
CA ILE A 117 -17.50 0.57 15.43
C ILE A 117 -17.84 -0.28 14.21
N LYS A 118 -16.96 -1.20 13.82
CA LYS A 118 -17.16 -2.08 12.66
C LYS A 118 -18.41 -2.94 12.78
N SER A 119 -18.72 -3.42 13.99
CA SER A 119 -19.92 -4.23 14.25
C SER A 119 -21.24 -3.47 14.10
N ARG A 120 -21.21 -2.13 14.16
CA ARG A 120 -22.39 -1.26 14.05
C ARG A 120 -22.74 -0.89 12.61
N LEU A 121 -21.83 -1.13 11.67
CA LEU A 121 -22.04 -0.76 10.26
C LEU A 121 -23.19 -1.57 9.65
N ALA A 122 -23.86 -0.97 8.67
CA ALA A 122 -24.82 -1.65 7.80
C ALA A 122 -24.18 -2.83 7.05
N ASN A 123 -22.87 -2.77 6.78
CA ASN A 123 -22.09 -3.88 6.24
C ASN A 123 -20.79 -4.10 7.03
N PRO A 124 -20.84 -4.90 8.12
CA PRO A 124 -19.65 -5.23 8.90
C PRO A 124 -18.62 -6.09 8.14
N ALA A 125 -19.00 -6.64 6.98
CA ALA A 125 -18.09 -7.41 6.11
C ALA A 125 -17.36 -6.53 5.08
N ALA A 126 -17.58 -5.21 5.08
CA ALA A 126 -16.84 -4.29 4.24
C ALA A 126 -15.32 -4.44 4.46
N TYR A 127 -14.56 -4.32 3.37
CA TYR A 127 -13.11 -4.46 3.43
C TYR A 127 -12.51 -3.33 4.26
N TRP A 128 -11.68 -3.67 5.24
CA TRP A 128 -10.96 -2.71 6.08
C TRP A 128 -9.46 -2.94 5.91
N LYS A 129 -8.74 -1.84 5.69
CA LYS A 129 -7.28 -1.78 5.70
C LYS A 129 -6.86 -0.77 6.77
N GLN A 130 -6.10 -1.18 7.76
CA GLN A 130 -5.83 -0.37 8.94
C GLN A 130 -4.39 0.13 8.95
N GLU A 131 -4.21 1.43 9.22
CA GLU A 131 -2.90 2.02 9.39
C GLU A 131 -2.38 1.77 10.81
N VAL A 132 -1.55 0.74 10.97
CA VAL A 132 -0.87 0.46 12.23
C VAL A 132 0.61 0.31 11.95
N ILE A 133 1.36 1.40 12.12
CA ILE A 133 2.80 1.42 11.83
C ILE A 133 3.52 0.52 12.83
N TYR A 134 4.31 -0.46 12.40
CA TYR A 134 5.13 -1.23 13.34
C TYR A 134 6.24 -0.37 13.96
N GLY A 135 6.43 -0.47 15.28
CA GLY A 135 7.60 0.04 15.97
C GLY A 135 8.17 -0.99 16.96
N ALA A 136 9.49 -1.17 16.92
CA ALA A 136 10.16 -2.16 17.77
C ALA A 136 10.10 -1.73 19.24
N GLY A 137 9.55 -2.59 20.09
CA GLY A 137 9.40 -2.32 21.53
C GLY A 137 8.24 -1.37 21.88
N GLU A 138 7.43 -0.95 20.90
CA GLU A 138 6.24 -0.15 21.16
C GLU A 138 5.11 -0.99 21.77
N ALA A 139 4.26 -0.36 22.57
CA ALA A 139 3.21 -1.03 23.34
C ALA A 139 2.03 -1.51 22.48
N VAL A 140 1.83 -0.92 21.29
CA VAL A 140 0.75 -1.24 20.35
C VAL A 140 1.35 -1.84 19.09
N GLN A 141 0.93 -3.06 18.75
CA GLN A 141 1.49 -3.84 17.66
C GLN A 141 0.46 -4.10 16.55
N PRO A 142 0.88 -4.11 15.26
CA PRO A 142 -0.02 -4.33 14.12
C PRO A 142 -0.84 -5.62 14.20
N THR A 143 -0.27 -6.68 14.79
CA THR A 143 -0.92 -8.00 14.88
C THR A 143 -2.22 -7.98 15.69
N GLU A 144 -2.38 -7.02 16.60
CA GLU A 144 -3.59 -6.84 17.43
C GLU A 144 -4.82 -6.45 16.59
N TYR A 145 -4.62 -5.91 15.39
CA TYR A 145 -5.68 -5.35 14.54
C TYR A 145 -6.15 -6.30 13.44
N THR A 146 -5.49 -7.45 13.29
CA THR A 146 -5.78 -8.42 12.22
C THR A 146 -7.18 -9.05 12.32
N GLY A 147 -7.83 -8.98 13.49
CA GLY A 147 -9.23 -9.40 13.66
C GLY A 147 -10.24 -8.44 13.00
N ASN A 148 -9.85 -7.18 12.77
CA ASN A 148 -10.71 -6.14 12.20
C ASN A 148 -10.56 -6.01 10.68
N GLY A 149 -9.56 -6.65 10.06
CA GLY A 149 -9.29 -6.56 8.63
C GLY A 149 -7.80 -6.62 8.33
N ASP A 150 -7.44 -6.23 7.11
CA ASP A 150 -6.05 -6.17 6.69
C ASP A 150 -5.35 -5.02 7.42
N VAL A 151 -4.04 -5.16 7.65
CA VAL A 151 -3.19 -4.16 8.31
C VAL A 151 -2.04 -3.79 7.41
N GLN A 152 -1.72 -2.51 7.32
CA GLN A 152 -0.60 -2.01 6.53
C GLN A 152 0.73 -2.47 7.11
N GLU A 153 1.48 -3.29 6.37
CA GLU A 153 2.79 -3.80 6.76
C GLU A 153 3.89 -2.83 6.30
N PHE A 154 4.10 -1.75 7.07
CA PHE A 154 5.08 -0.70 6.77
C PHE A 154 6.53 -1.22 6.64
N ARG A 155 6.87 -2.30 7.37
CA ARG A 155 8.22 -2.91 7.29
C ARG A 155 8.55 -3.36 5.87
N TYR A 156 7.55 -3.81 5.11
CA TYR A 156 7.70 -4.19 3.70
C TYR A 156 8.33 -3.06 2.88
N ALA A 157 7.81 -1.84 3.01
CA ALA A 157 8.27 -0.69 2.25
C ALA A 157 9.67 -0.22 2.71
N TYR A 158 9.91 -0.20 4.03
CA TYR A 158 11.20 0.19 4.61
C TYR A 158 12.32 -0.77 4.20
N ASP A 159 12.04 -2.07 4.22
CA ASP A 159 13.01 -3.09 3.88
C ASP A 159 13.25 -3.18 2.37
N LEU A 160 12.23 -2.95 1.53
CA LEU A 160 12.47 -2.77 0.09
C LEU A 160 13.42 -1.60 -0.16
N LYS A 161 13.19 -0.44 0.47
CA LYS A 161 14.10 0.71 0.36
C LYS A 161 15.52 0.34 0.80
N ARG A 162 15.67 -0.34 1.94
CA ARG A 162 16.97 -0.78 2.46
C ARG A 162 17.67 -1.69 1.45
N VAL A 163 16.97 -2.69 0.91
CA VAL A 163 17.52 -3.66 -0.04
C VAL A 163 17.97 -3.00 -1.34
N PHE A 164 17.12 -2.16 -1.95
CA PHE A 164 17.44 -1.47 -3.20
C PHE A 164 18.51 -0.38 -3.07
N ASN A 165 18.79 0.12 -1.87
CA ASN A 165 19.82 1.14 -1.67
C ASN A 165 21.15 0.59 -1.18
N ASN A 166 21.12 -0.39 -0.28
CA ASN A 166 22.28 -0.71 0.55
C ASN A 166 22.58 -2.22 0.58
N GLU A 167 21.74 -3.07 -0.01
CA GLU A 167 21.93 -4.52 0.05
C GLU A 167 21.76 -5.20 -1.30
N LYS A 168 21.21 -6.42 -1.31
CA LYS A 168 21.20 -7.33 -2.44
C LYS A 168 19.80 -7.87 -2.68
N LEU A 169 19.32 -7.79 -3.91
CA LEU A 169 18.02 -8.36 -4.29
C LEU A 169 17.94 -9.88 -4.00
N ALA A 170 19.07 -10.59 -4.01
CA ALA A 170 19.15 -12.01 -3.64
C ALA A 170 18.55 -12.33 -2.25
N TYR A 171 18.53 -11.38 -1.32
CA TYR A 171 17.96 -11.58 0.02
C TYR A 171 16.43 -11.68 0.02
N LEU A 172 15.76 -11.22 -1.04
CA LEU A 172 14.30 -11.19 -1.14
C LEU A 172 13.65 -12.56 -1.37
N LYS A 173 14.43 -13.65 -1.40
CA LYS A 173 13.96 -15.01 -1.68
C LYS A 173 12.79 -15.44 -0.79
N ASN A 174 12.83 -15.07 0.49
CA ASN A 174 11.82 -15.36 1.50
C ASN A 174 11.14 -14.09 2.06
N PHE A 175 11.09 -13.01 1.28
CA PHE A 175 10.52 -11.73 1.69
C PHE A 175 9.04 -11.87 2.13
N GLY A 176 8.61 -11.14 3.16
CA GLY A 176 7.28 -11.34 3.76
C GLY A 176 7.37 -12.05 5.13
N GLU A 177 6.55 -13.09 5.33
CA GLU A 177 6.51 -13.85 6.60
C GLU A 177 7.88 -14.38 7.04
N GLY A 178 8.75 -14.76 6.10
CA GLY A 178 10.11 -15.23 6.39
C GLY A 178 11.02 -14.17 7.01
N TRP A 179 10.62 -12.90 6.98
CA TRP A 179 11.28 -11.75 7.59
C TRP A 179 10.60 -11.31 8.90
N GLY A 180 9.64 -12.10 9.40
CA GLY A 180 8.89 -11.81 10.63
C GLY A 180 7.74 -10.83 10.42
N TYR A 181 7.29 -10.65 9.18
CA TYR A 181 6.10 -9.85 8.89
C TYR A 181 4.81 -10.60 9.27
N MET A 182 3.69 -9.90 9.24
CA MET A 182 2.38 -10.52 9.41
C MET A 182 2.11 -11.62 8.36
N SER A 183 1.11 -12.46 8.61
CA SER A 183 0.63 -13.39 7.58
C SER A 183 0.23 -12.63 6.32
N SER A 184 0.59 -13.18 5.15
CA SER A 184 0.22 -12.63 3.85
C SER A 184 -1.29 -12.43 3.70
N SER A 185 -2.11 -13.26 4.37
CA SER A 185 -3.57 -13.21 4.30
C SER A 185 -4.22 -12.02 4.98
N VAL A 186 -3.47 -11.23 5.76
CA VAL A 186 -3.96 -10.07 6.53
C VAL A 186 -3.07 -8.84 6.36
N ALA A 187 -2.12 -8.88 5.41
CA ALA A 187 -1.16 -7.82 5.18
C ALA A 187 -1.53 -7.01 3.94
N ALA A 188 -1.62 -5.70 4.07
CA ALA A 188 -1.60 -4.77 2.95
C ALA A 188 -0.19 -4.18 2.79
N VAL A 189 0.33 -4.14 1.57
CA VAL A 189 1.71 -3.75 1.27
C VAL A 189 1.79 -2.72 0.16
N PHE A 190 2.85 -1.95 0.18
CA PHE A 190 3.14 -0.89 -0.78
C PHE A 190 4.65 -0.69 -0.89
N VAL A 191 5.09 -0.04 -1.97
CA VAL A 191 6.48 0.45 -2.08
C VAL A 191 6.64 1.77 -1.32
N ASP A 192 5.58 2.57 -1.32
CA ASP A 192 5.46 3.90 -0.72
C ASP A 192 3.99 4.24 -0.44
N ASN A 193 3.75 5.16 0.49
CA ASN A 193 2.45 5.80 0.68
C ASN A 193 2.60 7.32 0.68
N HIS A 194 1.50 8.04 0.89
CA HIS A 194 1.49 9.50 0.86
C HIS A 194 2.35 10.14 1.98
N ASP A 195 2.52 9.51 3.14
CA ASP A 195 3.37 10.03 4.23
C ASP A 195 4.85 9.70 4.02
N THR A 196 5.15 8.42 3.81
CA THR A 196 6.51 7.90 3.83
C THR A 196 7.31 8.28 2.59
N GLU A 197 6.62 8.59 1.48
CA GLU A 197 7.27 9.15 0.28
C GLU A 197 7.83 10.55 0.56
N ARG A 198 7.18 11.32 1.45
CA ARG A 198 7.51 12.72 1.77
C ARG A 198 8.59 12.81 2.83
N ASN A 199 8.49 12.03 3.90
CA ASN A 199 9.47 12.05 4.99
C ASN A 199 10.75 11.24 4.69
N GLY A 200 10.80 10.55 3.54
CA GLY A 200 11.96 9.80 3.10
C GLY A 200 12.14 8.45 3.78
N ALA A 201 11.12 7.89 4.43
CA ALA A 201 11.18 6.55 5.01
C ALA A 201 11.10 5.43 3.95
N THR A 202 10.44 5.68 2.81
CA THR A 202 10.31 4.70 1.71
C THR A 202 10.99 5.17 0.43
N LEU A 203 11.00 4.31 -0.59
CA LEU A 203 11.27 4.79 -1.96
C LEU A 203 10.15 5.73 -2.40
N ASN A 204 10.35 6.49 -3.47
CA ASN A 204 9.32 7.28 -4.12
C ASN A 204 9.64 7.48 -5.60
N TYR A 205 8.78 8.23 -6.31
CA TYR A 205 8.95 8.48 -7.74
C TYR A 205 10.28 9.14 -8.14
N LYS A 206 11.01 9.76 -7.20
CA LYS A 206 12.32 10.40 -7.42
C LYS A 206 13.47 9.38 -7.42
N ASP A 207 13.25 8.13 -7.00
CA ASP A 207 14.26 7.07 -6.93
C ASP A 207 14.46 6.31 -8.26
N ASN A 208 13.86 6.78 -9.36
CA ASN A 208 14.05 6.26 -10.72
C ASN A 208 13.85 4.74 -10.80
N ALA A 209 14.83 4.00 -11.35
CA ALA A 209 14.73 2.57 -11.56
C ALA A 209 14.52 1.76 -10.27
N LYS A 210 15.04 2.22 -9.12
CA LYS A 210 14.80 1.53 -7.84
C LYS A 210 13.31 1.47 -7.54
N TYR A 211 12.59 2.56 -7.79
CA TYR A 211 11.15 2.65 -7.56
C TYR A 211 10.35 1.76 -8.53
N THR A 212 10.69 1.76 -9.82
CA THR A 212 9.98 0.93 -10.80
C THR A 212 10.25 -0.56 -10.57
N LEU A 213 11.50 -0.96 -10.33
CA LEU A 213 11.86 -2.35 -10.04
C LEU A 213 11.29 -2.85 -8.71
N ALA A 214 11.20 -2.00 -7.67
CA ALA A 214 10.53 -2.36 -6.42
C ALA A 214 9.04 -2.64 -6.64
N ASN A 215 8.35 -1.83 -7.47
CA ASN A 215 6.96 -2.08 -7.84
C ASN A 215 6.79 -3.36 -8.69
N VAL A 216 7.71 -3.61 -9.63
CA VAL A 216 7.74 -4.87 -10.40
C VAL A 216 7.87 -6.07 -9.46
N PHE A 217 8.80 -6.02 -8.49
CA PHE A 217 8.96 -7.07 -7.49
C PHE A 217 7.69 -7.25 -6.65
N MET A 218 7.14 -6.17 -6.08
CA MET A 218 5.93 -6.22 -5.26
C MET A 218 4.75 -6.85 -6.00
N LEU A 219 4.53 -6.47 -7.26
CA LEU A 219 3.42 -7.00 -8.06
C LEU A 219 3.66 -8.46 -8.46
N ALA A 220 4.91 -8.88 -8.66
CA ALA A 220 5.26 -10.25 -8.99
C ALA A 220 5.28 -11.20 -7.78
N TYR A 221 5.62 -10.71 -6.58
CA TYR A 221 5.77 -11.53 -5.37
C TYR A 221 4.39 -11.80 -4.70
N PRO A 222 4.10 -13.01 -4.17
CA PRO A 222 2.76 -13.40 -3.72
C PRO A 222 2.32 -12.83 -2.35
N TYR A 223 3.10 -11.95 -1.74
CA TYR A 223 2.84 -11.46 -0.39
C TYR A 223 1.85 -10.29 -0.38
N GLY A 224 0.82 -10.36 0.47
CA GLY A 224 -0.11 -9.28 0.80
C GLY A 224 -1.04 -8.79 -0.32
N ALA A 225 -1.98 -7.94 0.08
CA ALA A 225 -2.75 -7.08 -0.81
C ALA A 225 -1.91 -5.85 -1.19
N THR A 226 -1.69 -5.63 -2.50
CA THR A 226 -0.74 -4.61 -2.97
C THR A 226 -1.44 -3.30 -3.33
N ASP A 227 -0.96 -2.19 -2.77
CA ASP A 227 -1.32 -0.84 -3.18
C ASP A 227 -0.22 -0.23 -4.05
N ILE A 228 -0.63 0.53 -5.08
CA ILE A 228 0.28 1.34 -5.90
C ILE A 228 -0.03 2.80 -5.56
N ASN A 229 0.94 3.50 -4.97
CA ASN A 229 0.81 4.94 -4.76
C ASN A 229 0.77 5.65 -6.11
N SER A 230 -0.09 6.66 -6.25
CA SER A 230 -0.21 7.46 -7.45
C SER A 230 -0.46 8.91 -7.06
N GLY A 231 0.59 9.73 -7.18
CA GLY A 231 0.62 11.07 -6.61
C GLY A 231 1.03 12.15 -7.62
N TYR A 232 1.55 13.23 -7.05
CA TYR A 232 1.98 14.44 -7.73
C TYR A 232 3.37 14.86 -7.27
N GLU A 233 3.99 15.74 -8.04
CA GLU A 233 5.28 16.33 -7.72
C GLU A 233 5.18 17.27 -6.53
N PHE A 234 6.08 17.10 -5.55
CA PHE A 234 6.15 17.94 -4.37
C PHE A 234 7.54 18.57 -4.19
N SER A 235 7.54 19.87 -3.87
CA SER A 235 8.74 20.67 -3.57
C SER A 235 9.26 20.43 -2.15
N ASP A 236 8.35 20.18 -1.22
CA ASP A 236 8.58 20.00 0.20
C ASP A 236 7.49 19.06 0.77
N VAL A 237 7.62 18.73 2.05
CA VAL A 237 6.76 17.74 2.70
C VAL A 237 5.32 18.22 2.92
N ASP A 238 5.09 19.53 2.90
CA ASP A 238 3.78 20.16 3.15
C ASP A 238 3.07 20.60 1.86
N ALA A 239 3.69 20.39 0.70
CA ALA A 239 3.14 20.81 -0.59
C ALA A 239 1.82 20.08 -0.92
N GLY A 240 0.75 20.87 -1.02
CA GLY A 240 -0.56 20.43 -1.49
C GLY A 240 -0.58 20.05 -2.98
N PRO A 241 -1.67 19.42 -3.45
CA PRO A 241 -1.78 18.98 -4.83
C PRO A 241 -1.82 20.16 -5.81
N PRO A 242 -1.29 20.00 -7.04
CA PRO A 242 -1.50 20.97 -8.10
C PRO A 242 -2.98 21.09 -8.44
N SER A 243 -3.38 22.26 -8.96
CA SER A 243 -4.73 22.49 -9.51
C SER A 243 -5.88 22.14 -8.55
N ASN A 244 -5.69 22.36 -7.24
CA ASN A 244 -6.65 21.99 -6.19
C ASN A 244 -7.10 20.51 -6.26
N GLY A 245 -6.20 19.61 -6.67
CA GLY A 245 -6.48 18.19 -6.78
C GLY A 245 -7.11 17.75 -8.11
N ALA A 246 -7.33 18.65 -9.06
CA ALA A 246 -7.86 18.28 -10.38
C ALA A 246 -6.78 17.62 -11.26
N VAL A 247 -7.09 16.43 -11.78
CA VAL A 247 -6.24 15.68 -12.74
C VAL A 247 -6.83 15.79 -14.15
N THR A 248 -6.23 16.61 -15.01
CA THR A 248 -6.65 16.74 -16.41
C THR A 248 -5.98 15.71 -17.31
N ALA A 249 -4.68 15.49 -17.12
CA ALA A 249 -3.88 14.53 -17.87
C ALA A 249 -2.73 14.01 -17.01
N CYS A 250 -2.36 12.74 -17.20
CA CYS A 250 -1.18 12.17 -16.58
C CYS A 250 0.11 12.75 -17.17
N TRP A 251 1.15 12.85 -16.33
CA TRP A 251 2.47 13.40 -16.67
C TRP A 251 2.47 14.88 -17.07
N GLN A 252 1.36 15.58 -16.83
CA GLN A 252 1.21 17.02 -17.04
C GLN A 252 0.90 17.68 -15.70
N ASP A 253 1.19 18.98 -15.59
CA ASP A 253 0.80 19.83 -14.45
C ASP A 253 1.23 19.26 -13.07
N GLY A 254 2.35 18.55 -13.02
CA GLY A 254 2.89 17.95 -11.81
C GLY A 254 2.30 16.58 -11.44
N TRP A 255 1.31 16.03 -12.15
CA TRP A 255 0.76 14.70 -11.86
C TRP A 255 1.68 13.58 -12.35
N LYS A 256 2.09 12.68 -11.45
CA LYS A 256 3.00 11.57 -11.79
C LYS A 256 2.30 10.36 -12.36
N CYS A 257 1.09 10.05 -11.89
CA CYS A 257 0.31 8.88 -12.34
C CYS A 257 1.12 7.58 -12.38
N GLN A 258 1.81 7.22 -11.29
CA GLN A 258 2.67 6.04 -11.24
C GLN A 258 1.91 4.74 -11.63
N HIS A 259 0.61 4.66 -11.31
CA HIS A 259 -0.26 3.56 -11.75
C HIS A 259 -0.31 3.36 -13.28
N ALA A 260 -0.01 4.39 -14.07
CA ALA A 260 -0.03 4.38 -15.53
C ALA A 260 1.36 4.15 -16.16
N TRP A 261 2.43 4.10 -15.36
CA TRP A 261 3.78 3.83 -15.86
C TRP A 261 3.83 2.40 -16.42
N GLN A 262 4.46 2.21 -17.57
CA GLN A 262 4.38 0.95 -18.32
C GLN A 262 4.93 -0.23 -17.51
N GLU A 263 6.01 0.00 -16.77
CA GLU A 263 6.68 -0.97 -15.89
C GLU A 263 5.73 -1.47 -14.79
N ILE A 264 4.90 -0.57 -14.25
CA ILE A 264 3.97 -0.83 -13.14
C ILE A 264 2.65 -1.40 -13.67
N LYS A 265 2.02 -0.73 -14.64
CA LYS A 265 0.73 -1.11 -15.22
C LYS A 265 0.76 -2.52 -15.82
N SER A 266 1.84 -2.87 -16.52
CA SER A 266 1.99 -4.21 -17.09
C SER A 266 2.06 -5.30 -16.02
N MET A 267 2.61 -4.98 -14.85
CA MET A 267 2.73 -5.91 -13.73
C MET A 267 1.43 -6.09 -12.94
N VAL A 268 0.48 -5.16 -13.04
CA VAL A 268 -0.90 -5.38 -12.55
C VAL A 268 -1.55 -6.53 -13.33
N ALA A 269 -1.40 -6.55 -14.65
CA ALA A 269 -1.89 -7.64 -15.49
C ALA A 269 -1.17 -8.96 -15.18
N PHE A 270 0.16 -8.92 -14.99
CA PHE A 270 0.94 -10.08 -14.55
C PHE A 270 0.41 -10.64 -13.22
N ARG A 271 0.26 -9.80 -12.19
CA ARG A 271 -0.22 -10.20 -10.86
C ARG A 271 -1.58 -10.89 -10.93
N ASN A 272 -2.49 -10.37 -11.76
CA ASN A 272 -3.79 -10.98 -12.00
C ASN A 272 -3.66 -12.35 -12.68
N ALA A 273 -2.82 -12.47 -13.71
CA ALA A 273 -2.62 -13.72 -14.43
C ALA A 273 -2.00 -14.83 -13.55
N VAL A 274 -1.13 -14.47 -12.61
CA VAL A 274 -0.43 -15.44 -11.75
C VAL A 274 -1.05 -15.62 -10.36
N ARG A 275 -2.26 -15.10 -10.14
CA ARG A 275 -2.95 -15.16 -8.85
C ARG A 275 -3.05 -16.61 -8.35
N GLY A 276 -2.78 -16.78 -7.05
CA GLY A 276 -2.85 -18.07 -6.35
C GLY A 276 -1.60 -18.94 -6.47
N GLU A 277 -0.62 -18.57 -7.28
CA GLU A 277 0.59 -19.37 -7.48
C GLU A 277 1.68 -19.06 -6.45
N ALA A 278 2.41 -20.09 -5.99
CA ALA A 278 3.60 -19.92 -5.15
C ALA A 278 4.82 -19.45 -5.97
N VAL A 279 5.84 -18.94 -5.28
CA VAL A 279 7.16 -18.71 -5.89
C VAL A 279 7.78 -20.06 -6.24
N THR A 280 8.29 -20.19 -7.46
CA THR A 280 8.99 -21.38 -7.96
C THR A 280 10.25 -20.97 -8.71
N ASN A 281 11.16 -21.91 -8.96
CA ASN A 281 12.34 -21.68 -9.81
C ASN A 281 13.11 -20.39 -9.50
N TRP A 282 13.30 -20.10 -8.21
CA TRP A 282 14.07 -18.96 -7.77
C TRP A 282 15.52 -19.09 -8.25
N TRP A 283 16.01 -18.04 -8.89
CA TRP A 283 17.38 -17.84 -9.32
C TRP A 283 17.85 -16.47 -8.80
N ASP A 284 19.10 -16.41 -8.37
CA ASP A 284 19.80 -15.18 -8.08
C ASP A 284 21.28 -15.37 -8.40
N ASN A 285 21.99 -14.27 -8.61
CA ASN A 285 23.44 -14.27 -8.81
C ASN A 285 24.23 -14.02 -7.50
N GLY A 286 23.61 -14.12 -6.33
CA GLY A 286 24.18 -13.73 -5.04
C GLY A 286 24.33 -12.21 -4.82
N SER A 287 23.70 -11.40 -5.68
CA SER A 287 23.77 -9.93 -5.68
C SER A 287 22.41 -9.32 -6.09
N ASN A 288 22.38 -8.48 -7.13
CA ASN A 288 21.26 -7.62 -7.53
C ASN A 288 20.58 -8.06 -8.83
N ALA A 289 20.83 -9.29 -9.29
CA ALA A 289 20.02 -9.93 -10.31
C ALA A 289 19.29 -11.14 -9.75
N ILE A 290 17.97 -11.15 -9.94
CA ILE A 290 17.07 -12.22 -9.48
C ILE A 290 16.09 -12.63 -10.57
N GLY A 291 15.55 -13.83 -10.47
CA GLY A 291 14.45 -14.32 -11.30
C GLY A 291 13.65 -15.39 -10.60
N PHE A 292 12.35 -15.43 -10.81
CA PHE A 292 11.49 -16.44 -10.21
C PHE A 292 10.19 -16.62 -10.97
N GLY A 293 9.67 -17.84 -10.90
CA GLY A 293 8.37 -18.23 -11.42
C GLY A 293 7.25 -18.00 -10.41
N ARG A 294 6.04 -17.82 -10.93
CA ARG A 294 4.79 -17.94 -10.20
C ARG A 294 4.05 -19.14 -10.74
N GLY A 295 4.33 -20.29 -10.11
CA GLY A 295 3.93 -21.61 -10.59
C GLY A 295 4.23 -21.79 -12.09
N SER A 296 3.27 -22.38 -12.81
CA SER A 296 3.32 -22.50 -14.27
C SER A 296 2.62 -21.35 -15.01
N LYS A 297 2.30 -20.24 -14.31
CA LYS A 297 1.53 -19.13 -14.89
C LYS A 297 2.38 -17.93 -15.29
N GLY A 298 3.55 -17.74 -14.71
CA GLY A 298 4.42 -16.63 -15.11
C GLY A 298 5.83 -16.71 -14.57
N TYR A 299 6.69 -15.85 -15.11
CA TYR A 299 8.08 -15.71 -14.68
C TYR A 299 8.50 -14.24 -14.75
N VAL A 300 9.24 -13.78 -13.75
CA VAL A 300 9.84 -12.45 -13.71
C VAL A 300 11.36 -12.58 -13.54
N ALA A 301 12.12 -11.70 -14.19
CA ALA A 301 13.53 -11.48 -13.94
C ALA A 301 13.79 -9.98 -13.74
N ILE A 302 14.64 -9.63 -12.78
CA ILE A 302 14.97 -8.25 -12.41
C ILE A 302 16.49 -8.13 -12.39
N ASN A 303 17.02 -7.11 -13.06
CA ASN A 303 18.44 -6.76 -13.02
C ASN A 303 18.61 -5.34 -12.46
N HIS A 304 19.16 -5.26 -11.25
CA HIS A 304 19.61 -4.02 -10.62
C HIS A 304 21.15 -4.00 -10.44
N GLU A 305 21.87 -4.79 -11.23
CA GLU A 305 23.33 -4.65 -11.37
C GLU A 305 23.67 -3.43 -12.21
N SER A 306 24.88 -2.89 -12.07
CA SER A 306 25.38 -1.75 -12.86
C SER A 306 25.60 -2.04 -14.35
N GLY A 307 25.38 -3.29 -14.79
CA GLY A 307 25.68 -3.77 -16.12
C GLY A 307 24.65 -4.79 -16.59
N SER A 308 24.74 -5.16 -17.87
CA SER A 308 23.85 -6.17 -18.41
C SER A 308 24.20 -7.57 -17.90
N ILE A 309 23.17 -8.39 -17.72
CA ILE A 309 23.30 -9.82 -17.48
C ILE A 309 22.75 -10.60 -18.66
N THR A 310 23.34 -11.75 -18.96
CA THR A 310 22.76 -12.74 -19.88
C THR A 310 22.63 -14.05 -19.14
N GLN A 311 21.41 -14.55 -19.03
CA GLN A 311 21.10 -15.72 -18.21
C GLN A 311 20.10 -16.63 -18.91
N THR A 312 20.25 -17.94 -18.71
CA THR A 312 19.22 -18.93 -19.03
C THR A 312 18.42 -19.22 -17.77
N PHE A 313 17.14 -18.88 -17.78
CA PHE A 313 16.24 -19.05 -16.65
C PHE A 313 15.46 -20.35 -16.80
N GLN A 314 15.41 -21.14 -15.73
CA GLN A 314 14.49 -22.28 -15.64
C GLN A 314 13.12 -21.78 -15.20
N THR A 315 12.07 -22.21 -15.89
CA THR A 315 10.69 -21.89 -15.56
C THR A 315 9.86 -23.16 -15.44
N SER A 316 8.60 -23.01 -15.03
CA SER A 316 7.56 -24.04 -15.16
C SER A 316 6.51 -23.67 -16.23
N LEU A 317 6.81 -22.67 -17.09
CA LEU A 317 5.94 -22.31 -18.20
C LEU A 317 6.00 -23.38 -19.29
N PRO A 318 4.87 -23.68 -19.97
CA PRO A 318 4.89 -24.51 -21.17
C PRO A 318 5.79 -23.93 -22.26
N ALA A 319 6.35 -24.79 -23.11
CA ALA A 319 7.09 -24.34 -24.28
C ALA A 319 6.22 -23.47 -25.20
N GLY A 320 6.79 -22.40 -25.73
CA GLY A 320 6.07 -21.47 -26.60
C GLY A 320 6.67 -20.06 -26.60
N THR A 321 6.02 -19.18 -27.36
CA THR A 321 6.39 -17.76 -27.43
C THR A 321 5.49 -16.93 -26.54
N TYR A 322 6.11 -16.06 -25.75
CA TYR A 322 5.48 -15.16 -24.81
C TYR A 322 5.90 -13.73 -25.13
N CYS A 323 5.09 -12.74 -24.77
CA CYS A 323 5.50 -11.35 -24.81
C CYS A 323 6.09 -10.94 -23.46
N ASN A 324 7.32 -10.41 -23.48
CA ASN A 324 7.86 -9.67 -22.34
C ASN A 324 7.07 -8.36 -22.18
N VAL A 325 6.23 -8.29 -21.15
CA VAL A 325 5.33 -7.15 -20.95
C VAL A 325 6.03 -5.87 -20.47
N GLN A 326 7.30 -5.97 -20.08
CA GLN A 326 8.11 -4.82 -19.67
C GLN A 326 8.60 -4.00 -20.86
N ASN A 327 8.85 -4.61 -22.03
CA ASN A 327 9.35 -3.89 -23.21
C ASN A 327 8.73 -4.32 -24.55
N ASN A 328 7.66 -5.12 -24.53
CA ASN A 328 6.93 -5.60 -25.71
C ASN A 328 7.83 -6.34 -26.72
N THR A 329 8.70 -7.24 -26.24
CA THR A 329 9.51 -8.12 -27.10
C THR A 329 9.17 -9.60 -26.91
N PRO A 330 9.29 -10.45 -27.95
CA PRO A 330 9.01 -11.88 -27.84
C PRO A 330 10.11 -12.61 -27.06
N VAL A 331 9.71 -13.58 -26.24
CA VAL A 331 10.56 -14.50 -25.48
C VAL A 331 10.11 -15.92 -25.77
N THR A 332 11.03 -16.81 -26.16
CA THR A 332 10.72 -18.21 -26.44
C THR A 332 11.15 -19.10 -25.27
N VAL A 333 10.20 -19.82 -24.69
CA VAL A 333 10.45 -20.89 -23.74
C VAL A 333 10.56 -22.21 -24.52
N ASN A 334 11.68 -22.92 -24.36
CA ASN A 334 11.94 -24.19 -25.04
C ASN A 334 11.19 -25.37 -24.40
N SER A 335 11.31 -26.56 -24.99
CA SER A 335 10.68 -27.80 -24.51
C SER A 335 11.13 -28.26 -23.11
N SER A 336 12.25 -27.73 -22.61
CA SER A 336 12.75 -27.98 -21.24
C SER A 336 12.26 -26.93 -20.23
N GLY A 337 11.38 -26.01 -20.64
CA GLY A 337 10.87 -24.93 -19.79
C GLY A 337 11.88 -23.81 -19.55
N GLN A 338 12.88 -23.65 -20.41
CA GLN A 338 13.94 -22.64 -20.27
C GLN A 338 13.81 -21.52 -21.31
N PHE A 339 14.18 -20.30 -20.93
CA PHE A 339 14.42 -19.21 -21.88
C PHE A 339 15.74 -18.52 -21.55
N SER A 340 16.43 -18.00 -22.57
CA SER A 340 17.62 -17.17 -22.39
C SER A 340 17.27 -15.72 -22.67
N ALA A 341 17.73 -14.80 -21.82
CA ALA A 341 17.49 -13.38 -21.99
C ALA A 341 18.71 -12.55 -21.55
N THR A 342 18.89 -11.42 -22.22
CA THR A 342 19.82 -10.35 -21.81
C THR A 342 19.00 -9.21 -21.21
N LEU A 343 19.25 -8.86 -19.96
CA LEU A 343 18.65 -7.72 -19.28
C LEU A 343 19.73 -6.64 -19.14
N ALA A 344 19.43 -5.41 -19.56
CA ALA A 344 20.30 -4.27 -19.30
C ALA A 344 20.31 -3.93 -17.80
N SER A 345 21.25 -3.08 -17.37
CA SER A 345 21.23 -2.47 -16.03
C SER A 345 19.86 -1.86 -15.79
N ASP A 346 19.32 -2.01 -14.58
CA ASP A 346 18.08 -1.36 -14.15
C ASP A 346 16.84 -1.70 -14.98
N THR A 347 16.72 -2.96 -15.42
CA THR A 347 15.57 -3.43 -16.21
C THR A 347 14.97 -4.72 -15.67
N ALA A 348 13.71 -4.97 -16.04
CA ALA A 348 13.01 -6.20 -15.75
C ALA A 348 12.48 -6.87 -17.02
N LEU A 349 12.20 -8.16 -16.90
CA LEU A 349 11.49 -8.98 -17.87
C LEU A 349 10.37 -9.71 -17.14
N ALA A 350 9.18 -9.70 -17.71
CA ALA A 350 8.05 -10.46 -17.16
C ALA A 350 7.24 -11.11 -18.29
N ILE A 351 6.99 -12.41 -18.17
CA ILE A 351 6.20 -13.20 -19.11
C ILE A 351 5.15 -14.01 -18.35
N TYR A 352 3.97 -14.18 -18.91
CA TYR A 352 2.91 -14.99 -18.29
C TYR A 352 2.04 -15.71 -19.31
N ALA A 353 1.44 -16.82 -18.89
CA ALA A 353 0.57 -17.67 -19.68
C ALA A 353 -0.62 -16.87 -20.22
N GLY A 354 -0.93 -17.07 -21.50
CA GLY A 354 -2.00 -16.34 -22.19
C GLY A 354 -1.58 -15.01 -22.82
N LYS A 355 -0.36 -14.51 -22.57
CA LYS A 355 0.20 -13.31 -23.22
C LYS A 355 1.27 -13.69 -24.25
N THR A 356 0.81 -14.17 -25.41
CA THR A 356 1.67 -14.68 -26.49
C THR A 356 2.12 -13.61 -27.50
N SER A 357 1.38 -12.51 -27.61
CA SER A 357 1.69 -11.42 -28.54
C SER A 357 2.05 -10.10 -27.83
N CYS A 358 3.04 -9.43 -28.42
CA CYS A 358 3.31 -8.01 -28.27
C CYS A 358 2.54 -7.29 -29.38
#